data_AF-A0A2E5JZ83-F1
#
_entry.id   AF-A0A2E5JZ83-F1
#
_cell.length_a   1.000
_cell.length_b   1.000
_cell.length_c   1.000
_cell.angle_alpha   90.00
_cell.angle_beta   90.00
_cell.angle_gamma   90.00
#
_symmetry.space_group_name_H-M   'P 1'
#
loop_
_entity.id
_entity.type
_entity.pdbx_description
1 polymer ?
#
loop_
_entity_poly.entity_id
_entity_poly.type
_entity_poly.pdbx_seq_one_letter_code
_entity_poly.pdbx_strand_id
1 'polypeptide(L)'
;MSWIGKILGGGMGMLMGGPIGALLGGAIGHLFIDSQFEEIASTEQPGQQTGRRPSPTFSNQEQKQAVFFASVFAMLGKMAKVDGKVSQAEIKVVEAFIRDHLRLNKQSRMFAVNIFNRAKNEPYPYTQYASEFARHFHGDTNMRMLLFEMLFQVAAADGVIHSAEEH
;
A
#
# COMPACT_ATOMS: atom_id res chain seq x y z
N MET A 1 15.35 13.33 -9.69
CA MET A 1 14.03 12.79 -9.29
C MET A 1 13.41 12.10 -10.48
N SER A 2 13.70 10.82 -10.71
CA SER A 2 13.17 10.11 -11.88
C SER A 2 11.69 9.75 -11.65
N TRP A 3 10.81 10.55 -12.23
CA TRP A 3 9.37 10.32 -12.36
C TRP A 3 8.99 9.03 -13.11
N ILE A 4 9.92 8.45 -13.88
CA ILE A 4 9.65 7.37 -14.82
C ILE A 4 9.29 6.05 -14.11
N GLY A 5 9.93 5.68 -13.00
CA GLY A 5 9.59 4.41 -12.29
C GLY A 5 8.45 4.53 -11.29
N LYS A 6 8.03 5.75 -10.94
CA LYS A 6 6.73 5.95 -10.25
C LYS A 6 5.58 5.62 -11.20
N ILE A 7 5.70 6.02 -12.47
CA ILE A 7 4.71 5.78 -13.52
C ILE A 7 4.78 4.34 -14.03
N LEU A 8 5.97 3.83 -14.38
CA LEU A 8 6.15 2.44 -14.84
C LEU A 8 5.83 1.42 -13.76
N GLY A 9 6.34 1.62 -12.55
CA GLY A 9 6.03 0.73 -11.42
C GLY A 9 4.54 0.75 -11.08
N GLY A 10 3.92 1.94 -11.03
CA GLY A 10 2.50 2.07 -10.78
C GLY A 10 1.62 1.48 -11.89
N GLY A 11 1.98 1.70 -13.16
CA GLY A 11 1.26 1.16 -14.31
C GLY A 11 1.35 -0.37 -14.39
N MET A 12 2.55 -0.94 -14.22
CA MET A 12 2.74 -2.39 -14.23
C MET A 12 2.04 -3.06 -13.04
N GLY A 13 2.09 -2.42 -11.86
CA GLY A 13 1.34 -2.86 -10.70
C GLY A 13 -0.18 -2.84 -10.92
N MET A 14 -0.70 -1.81 -11.61
CA MET A 14 -2.12 -1.71 -11.94
C MET A 14 -2.59 -2.87 -12.82
N LEU A 15 -1.80 -3.21 -13.85
CA LEU A 15 -2.14 -4.31 -14.76
C LEU A 15 -2.18 -5.67 -14.05
N MET A 16 -1.34 -5.89 -13.04
CA MET A 16 -1.26 -7.17 -12.34
C MET A 16 -2.23 -7.30 -11.16
N GLY A 17 -2.56 -6.19 -10.48
CA GLY A 17 -3.26 -6.25 -9.19
C GLY A 17 -4.21 -5.09 -8.91
N GLY A 18 -4.61 -4.34 -9.94
CA GLY A 18 -5.53 -3.21 -9.80
C GLY A 18 -4.96 -2.05 -8.97
N PRO A 19 -5.80 -1.19 -8.37
CA PRO A 19 -5.35 -0.08 -7.52
C PRO A 19 -4.37 -0.45 -6.41
N ILE A 20 -4.52 -1.59 -5.73
CA ILE A 20 -3.54 -2.03 -4.72
C ILE A 20 -2.20 -2.32 -5.40
N GLY A 21 -2.22 -3.04 -6.52
CA GLY A 21 -1.04 -3.29 -7.32
C GLY A 21 -0.37 -2.00 -7.78
N ALA A 22 -1.15 -1.00 -8.21
CA ALA A 22 -0.63 0.31 -8.63
C ALA A 22 0.09 1.05 -7.50
N LEU A 23 -0.45 1.00 -6.29
CA LEU A 23 0.19 1.57 -5.10
C LEU A 23 1.48 0.83 -4.76
N LEU A 24 1.45 -0.50 -4.75
CA LEU A 24 2.63 -1.35 -4.50
C LEU A 24 3.73 -1.07 -5.52
N GLY A 25 3.42 -1.20 -6.81
CA GLY A 25 4.39 -1.03 -7.88
C GLY A 25 4.93 0.40 -7.95
N GLY A 26 4.10 1.40 -7.67
CA GLY A 26 4.54 2.78 -7.59
C GLY A 26 5.43 3.08 -6.39
N ALA A 27 5.14 2.48 -5.23
CA ALA A 27 5.95 2.64 -4.02
C ALA A 27 7.26 1.85 -4.09
N ILE A 28 7.26 0.67 -4.73
CA ILE A 28 8.47 -0.13 -5.05
C ILE A 28 9.31 0.59 -6.10
N GLY A 29 8.71 1.05 -7.20
CA GLY A 29 9.41 1.78 -8.27
C GLY A 29 10.09 3.06 -7.79
N HIS A 30 9.60 3.65 -6.69
CA HIS A 30 10.27 4.76 -6.00
C HIS A 30 11.54 4.34 -5.24
N LEU A 31 11.62 3.10 -4.76
CA LEU A 31 12.74 2.58 -3.97
C LEU A 31 13.85 1.96 -4.83
N PHE A 32 13.51 1.34 -5.95
CA PHE A 32 14.45 0.65 -6.84
C PHE A 32 15.06 1.54 -7.93
N ILE A 33 14.52 2.74 -8.14
CA ILE A 33 15.04 3.67 -9.16
C ILE A 33 16.32 4.38 -8.77
N ASP A 34 16.63 4.48 -7.48
CA ASP A 34 17.88 5.10 -7.03
C ASP A 34 19.12 4.25 -7.35
N SER A 35 18.96 3.05 -7.96
CA SER A 35 20.10 2.20 -8.33
C SER A 35 20.16 1.71 -9.79
N GLN A 36 19.09 1.36 -10.52
CA GLN A 36 19.27 0.73 -11.87
C GLN A 36 18.04 0.82 -12.81
N PHE A 37 17.49 2.00 -13.09
CA PHE A 37 16.35 2.11 -14.03
C PHE A 37 16.50 3.14 -15.14
N GLU A 38 17.69 3.75 -15.28
CA GLU A 38 17.98 4.69 -16.37
C GLU A 38 18.16 3.99 -17.74
N GLU A 39 18.12 2.65 -17.79
CA GLU A 39 18.38 1.87 -19.02
C GLU A 39 17.11 1.43 -19.78
N ILE A 40 15.90 1.61 -19.24
CA ILE A 40 14.66 1.12 -19.89
C ILE A 40 13.79 2.23 -20.48
N ALA A 41 14.11 3.51 -20.24
CA ALA A 41 13.33 4.64 -20.76
C ALA A 41 13.80 5.13 -22.14
N SER A 42 14.95 4.66 -22.61
CA SER A 42 15.50 4.99 -23.91
C SER A 42 15.94 3.72 -24.60
N THR A 43 14.99 2.98 -25.19
CA THR A 43 15.20 2.18 -26.41
C THR A 43 13.84 1.62 -26.83
N GLU A 44 13.04 2.43 -27.55
CA GLU A 44 12.13 1.87 -28.55
C GLU A 44 12.98 1.57 -29.80
N GLN A 45 13.59 0.38 -29.84
CA GLN A 45 14.08 -0.22 -31.09
C GLN A 45 13.61 -1.67 -31.16
N PRO A 46 12.84 -2.05 -32.19
CA PRO A 46 12.30 -3.38 -32.32
C PRO A 46 13.39 -4.32 -32.85
N GLY A 47 13.70 -5.34 -32.05
CA GLY A 47 14.51 -6.47 -32.49
C GLY A 47 15.87 -6.53 -31.83
N GLN A 48 15.91 -6.99 -30.58
CA GLN A 48 16.97 -7.88 -30.12
C GLN A 48 16.57 -8.55 -28.80
N GLN A 49 16.80 -9.86 -28.78
CA GLN A 49 16.63 -10.77 -27.65
C GLN A 49 17.34 -10.18 -26.43
N THR A 50 16.59 -9.82 -25.38
CA THR A 50 17.20 -9.34 -24.13
C THR A 50 16.89 -10.30 -23.00
N GLY A 51 17.97 -10.57 -22.26
CA GLY A 51 18.08 -11.60 -21.26
C GLY A 51 16.97 -11.56 -20.23
N ARG A 52 16.65 -12.78 -19.76
CA ARG A 52 15.86 -13.11 -18.58
C ARG A 52 16.14 -12.11 -17.45
N ARG A 53 15.27 -11.11 -17.31
CA ARG A 53 15.36 -10.11 -16.23
C ARG A 53 15.21 -10.84 -14.89
N PRO A 54 16.05 -10.56 -13.87
CA PRO A 54 15.81 -11.05 -12.53
C PRO A 54 14.53 -10.40 -12.02
N SER A 55 13.41 -11.11 -12.17
CA SER A 55 12.20 -10.78 -11.42
C SER A 55 12.54 -11.08 -9.96
N PRO A 56 12.47 -10.11 -9.03
CA PRO A 56 12.59 -10.44 -7.62
C PRO A 56 11.48 -11.44 -7.29
N THR A 57 11.85 -12.70 -7.10
CA THR A 57 10.92 -13.76 -6.74
C THR A 57 10.59 -13.58 -5.27
N PHE A 58 9.61 -12.73 -4.97
CA PHE A 58 9.03 -12.65 -3.64
C PHE A 58 8.37 -13.99 -3.31
N SER A 59 8.55 -14.47 -2.07
CA SER A 59 7.78 -15.60 -1.58
C SER A 59 6.28 -15.26 -1.58
N ASN A 60 5.41 -16.27 -1.70
CA ASN A 60 3.97 -16.08 -1.60
C ASN A 60 3.56 -15.36 -0.30
N GLN A 61 4.31 -15.56 0.78
CA GLN A 61 4.06 -14.92 2.07
C GLN A 61 4.41 -13.43 2.06
N GLU A 62 5.56 -13.05 1.49
CA GLU A 62 5.95 -11.64 1.35
C GLU A 62 5.00 -10.86 0.43
N GLN A 63 4.54 -11.49 -0.65
CA GLN A 63 3.54 -10.88 -1.55
C GLN A 63 2.22 -10.63 -0.82
N LYS A 64 1.71 -11.63 -0.07
CA LYS A 64 0.50 -11.49 0.74
C LYS A 64 0.64 -10.37 1.77
N GLN A 65 1.77 -10.30 2.47
CA GLN A 65 2.04 -9.24 3.43
C GLN A 65 2.07 -7.85 2.78
N ALA A 66 2.74 -7.72 1.62
CA ALA A 66 2.78 -6.47 0.87
C ALA A 66 1.38 -6.02 0.45
N VAL A 67 0.57 -6.92 -0.13
CA VAL A 67 -0.83 -6.63 -0.50
C VAL A 67 -1.66 -6.23 0.71
N PHE A 68 -1.51 -6.93 1.83
CA PHE A 68 -2.18 -6.59 3.09
C PHE A 68 -1.82 -5.15 3.52
N PHE A 69 -0.52 -4.81 3.59
CA PHE A 69 -0.07 -3.46 3.96
C PHE A 69 -0.60 -2.42 3.00
N ALA A 70 -0.44 -2.62 1.70
CA ALA A 70 -0.88 -1.64 0.74
C ALA A 70 -2.38 -1.37 0.84
N SER A 71 -3.18 -2.41 1.07
CA SER A 71 -4.61 -2.28 1.28
C SER A 71 -4.93 -1.45 2.53
N VAL A 72 -4.33 -1.83 3.66
CA VAL A 72 -4.50 -1.15 4.95
C VAL A 72 -4.14 0.33 4.84
N PHE A 73 -2.91 0.64 4.41
CA PHE A 73 -2.42 2.02 4.35
C PHE A 73 -3.16 2.84 3.31
N ALA A 74 -3.64 2.22 2.22
CA ALA A 74 -4.49 2.90 1.26
C ALA A 74 -5.84 3.27 1.87
N MET A 75 -6.49 2.34 2.57
CA MET A 75 -7.77 2.55 3.25
C MET A 75 -7.66 3.61 4.35
N LEU A 76 -6.61 3.56 5.18
CA LEU A 76 -6.33 4.60 6.18
C LEU A 76 -6.07 5.96 5.52
N GLY A 77 -5.33 5.99 4.41
CA GLY A 77 -5.10 7.22 3.64
C GLY A 77 -6.41 7.82 3.12
N LYS A 78 -7.34 6.98 2.67
CA LYS A 78 -8.66 7.42 2.25
C LYS A 78 -9.53 7.94 3.38
N MET A 79 -9.54 7.26 4.52
CA MET A 79 -10.24 7.69 5.72
C MET A 79 -9.74 9.07 6.19
N ALA A 80 -8.42 9.21 6.31
CA ALA A 80 -7.76 10.47 6.66
C ALA A 80 -8.04 11.64 5.70
N LYS A 81 -8.33 11.34 4.43
CA LYS A 81 -8.69 12.37 3.43
C LYS A 81 -10.11 12.89 3.68
N VAL A 82 -11.02 12.04 4.16
CA VAL A 82 -12.39 12.40 4.54
C VAL A 82 -12.39 13.19 5.84
N ASP A 83 -11.64 12.73 6.83
CA ASP A 83 -11.61 13.34 8.18
C ASP A 83 -10.70 14.58 8.25
N GLY A 84 -9.98 14.88 7.17
CA GLY A 84 -9.18 16.09 6.99
C GLY A 84 -7.84 16.12 7.74
N LYS A 85 -7.63 15.23 8.70
CA LYS A 85 -6.37 15.07 9.45
C LYS A 85 -6.25 13.63 9.98
N VAL A 86 -5.02 13.16 10.14
CA VAL A 86 -4.72 11.99 10.98
C VAL A 86 -4.25 12.49 12.33
N SER A 87 -4.80 11.98 13.40
CA SER A 87 -4.40 12.33 14.75
C SER A 87 -3.07 11.66 15.13
N GLN A 88 -2.39 12.23 16.13
CA GLN A 88 -1.19 11.61 16.68
C GLN A 88 -1.48 10.30 17.42
N ALA A 89 -2.72 10.08 17.86
CA ALA A 89 -3.14 8.83 18.50
C ALA A 89 -3.29 7.71 17.45
N GLU A 90 -3.92 8.00 16.32
CA GLU A 90 -4.03 7.08 15.19
C GLU A 90 -2.65 6.68 14.64
N ILE A 91 -1.75 7.65 14.47
CA ILE A 91 -0.36 7.38 14.03
C ILE A 91 0.33 6.41 14.98
N LYS A 92 0.18 6.60 16.30
CA LYS A 92 0.79 5.70 17.30
C LYS A 92 0.23 4.29 17.23
N VAL A 93 -1.08 4.12 17.05
CA VAL A 93 -1.70 2.80 16.90
C VAL A 93 -1.19 2.09 15.65
N VAL A 94 -1.14 2.80 14.53
CA VAL A 94 -0.59 2.27 13.27
C VAL A 94 0.88 1.87 13.44
N GLU A 95 1.69 2.71 14.10
CA GLU A 95 3.11 2.40 14.38
C GLU A 95 3.30 1.20 15.31
N ALA A 96 2.49 1.09 16.37
CA ALA A 96 2.50 -0.05 17.27
C ALA A 96 2.11 -1.33 16.51
N PHE A 97 1.05 -1.27 15.71
CA PHE A 97 0.61 -2.40 14.91
C PHE A 97 1.68 -2.88 13.93
N ILE A 98 2.34 -1.94 13.24
CA ILE A 98 3.49 -2.21 12.38
C ILE A 98 4.62 -2.92 13.13
N ARG A 99 4.95 -2.44 14.33
CA ARG A 99 6.04 -3.00 15.12
C ARG A 99 5.68 -4.42 15.59
N ASP A 100 4.47 -4.59 16.14
CA ASP A 100 4.09 -5.75 16.94
C ASP A 100 3.62 -6.93 16.08
N HIS A 101 2.89 -6.66 15.01
CA HIS A 101 2.35 -7.71 14.15
C HIS A 101 3.18 -7.95 12.89
N LEU A 102 3.88 -6.91 12.43
CA LEU A 102 4.44 -6.91 11.07
C LEU A 102 5.97 -6.92 11.06
N ARG A 103 6.62 -6.61 12.20
CA ARG A 103 8.09 -6.58 12.36
C ARG A 103 8.80 -5.81 11.24
N LEU A 104 8.18 -4.71 10.80
CA LEU A 104 8.70 -3.93 9.68
C LEU A 104 10.00 -3.22 10.04
N ASN A 105 11.01 -3.38 9.20
CA ASN A 105 12.22 -2.58 9.26
C ASN A 105 11.96 -1.13 8.79
N LYS A 106 12.94 -0.25 8.96
CA LYS A 106 12.85 1.19 8.58
C LYS A 106 12.38 1.40 7.13
N GLN A 107 12.82 0.55 6.20
CA GLN A 107 12.46 0.63 4.79
C GLN A 107 10.97 0.32 4.56
N SER A 108 10.45 -0.68 5.26
CA SER A 108 9.04 -1.06 5.20
C SER A 108 8.11 0.00 5.82
N ARG A 109 8.58 0.71 6.85
CA ARG A 109 7.87 1.90 7.37
C ARG A 109 7.77 3.02 6.35
N MET A 110 8.87 3.33 5.65
CA MET A 110 8.88 4.34 4.58
C MET A 110 7.95 3.95 3.43
N PHE A 111 7.90 2.67 3.09
CA PHE A 111 6.99 2.13 2.09
C PHE A 111 5.52 2.36 2.45
N ALA A 112 5.13 2.02 3.69
CA ALA A 112 3.78 2.25 4.21
C ALA A 112 3.37 3.74 4.16
N VAL A 113 4.25 4.64 4.61
CA VAL A 113 4.01 6.09 4.56
C VAL A 113 3.82 6.60 3.13
N ASN A 114 4.58 6.07 2.17
CA ASN A 114 4.43 6.44 0.77
C ASN A 114 3.06 6.01 0.21
N ILE A 115 2.65 4.76 0.49
CA ILE A 115 1.34 4.26 0.07
C ILE A 115 0.22 5.11 0.66
N PHE A 116 0.29 5.39 1.97
CA PHE A 116 -0.68 6.22 2.67
C PHE A 116 -0.84 7.60 2.02
N ASN A 117 0.28 8.30 1.82
CA ASN A 117 0.28 9.63 1.22
C ASN A 117 -0.21 9.64 -0.23
N ARG A 118 0.10 8.58 -0.98
CA ARG A 118 -0.36 8.45 -2.36
C ARG A 118 -1.86 8.19 -2.43
N ALA A 119 -2.35 7.24 -1.63
CA ALA A 119 -3.77 6.87 -1.62
C ALA A 119 -4.69 8.06 -1.30
N LYS A 120 -4.26 9.01 -0.44
CA LYS A 120 -5.00 10.26 -0.18
C LYS A 120 -5.38 11.03 -1.45
N ASN A 121 -4.55 10.97 -2.49
CA ASN A 121 -4.66 11.80 -3.69
C ASN A 121 -5.07 11.01 -4.94
N GLU A 122 -5.02 9.68 -4.92
CA GLU A 122 -5.50 8.84 -6.02
C GLU A 122 -7.04 8.98 -6.19
N PRO A 123 -7.62 8.80 -7.39
CA PRO A 123 -9.05 9.00 -7.61
C PRO A 123 -9.92 7.85 -7.11
N TYR A 124 -9.33 6.69 -6.79
CA TYR A 124 -10.06 5.50 -6.39
C TYR A 124 -10.79 5.71 -5.05
N PRO A 125 -12.05 5.28 -4.87
CA PRO A 125 -12.74 5.37 -3.58
C PRO A 125 -12.22 4.32 -2.59
N TYR A 126 -12.47 4.54 -1.30
CA TYR A 126 -12.18 3.57 -0.23
C TYR A 126 -12.69 2.16 -0.56
N THR A 127 -13.94 2.07 -1.04
CA THR A 127 -14.63 0.81 -1.35
C THR A 127 -13.91 -0.04 -2.38
N GLN A 128 -13.14 0.58 -3.29
CA GLN A 128 -12.36 -0.15 -4.26
C GLN A 128 -11.20 -0.91 -3.60
N TYR A 129 -10.44 -0.25 -2.73
CA TYR A 129 -9.37 -0.92 -1.97
C TYR A 129 -9.92 -2.02 -1.06
N ALA A 130 -11.05 -1.77 -0.37
CA ALA A 130 -11.70 -2.78 0.47
C ALA A 130 -12.17 -4.00 -0.33
N SER A 131 -12.76 -3.79 -1.52
CA SER A 131 -13.22 -4.87 -2.39
C SER A 131 -12.06 -5.71 -2.93
N GLU A 132 -10.96 -5.06 -3.32
CA GLU A 132 -9.78 -5.78 -3.77
C GLU A 132 -9.09 -6.56 -2.66
N PHE A 133 -9.04 -6.00 -1.44
CA PHE A 133 -8.59 -6.71 -0.26
C PHE A 133 -9.44 -7.95 -0.01
N ALA A 134 -10.77 -7.80 0.02
CA ALA A 134 -11.71 -8.89 0.25
C ALA A 134 -11.54 -9.99 -0.81
N ARG A 135 -11.29 -9.63 -2.07
CA ARG A 135 -11.01 -10.59 -3.15
C ARG A 135 -9.69 -11.33 -2.93
N HIS A 136 -8.62 -10.64 -2.55
CA HIS A 136 -7.31 -11.26 -2.32
C HIS A 136 -7.29 -12.18 -1.09
N PHE A 137 -8.05 -11.85 -0.05
CA PHE A 137 -8.05 -12.57 1.23
C PHE A 137 -9.38 -13.30 1.51
N HIS A 138 -10.19 -13.60 0.48
CA HIS A 138 -11.51 -14.22 0.65
C HIS A 138 -11.45 -15.55 1.44
N GLY A 139 -10.41 -16.35 1.21
CA GLY A 139 -10.18 -17.63 1.90
C GLY A 139 -9.32 -17.53 3.17
N ASP A 140 -8.86 -16.33 3.55
CA ASP A 140 -7.94 -16.11 4.67
C ASP A 140 -8.64 -15.31 5.78
N THR A 141 -9.36 -16.01 6.65
CA THR A 141 -10.11 -15.39 7.75
C THR A 141 -9.20 -14.66 8.73
N ASN A 142 -7.97 -15.15 8.95
CA ASN A 142 -7.02 -14.50 9.85
C ASN A 142 -6.61 -13.14 9.33
N MET A 143 -6.29 -13.02 8.04
CA MET A 143 -5.94 -11.72 7.43
C MET A 143 -7.12 -10.75 7.44
N ARG A 144 -8.35 -11.22 7.22
CA ARG A 144 -9.55 -10.37 7.31
C ARG A 144 -9.80 -9.89 8.73
N MET A 145 -9.68 -10.77 9.72
CA MET A 145 -9.82 -10.41 11.14
C MET A 145 -8.76 -9.41 11.57
N LEU A 146 -7.51 -9.61 11.12
CA LEU A 146 -6.41 -8.70 11.37
C LEU A 146 -6.65 -7.30 10.77
N LEU A 147 -7.24 -7.21 9.58
CA LEU A 147 -7.66 -5.93 9.01
C LEU A 147 -8.72 -5.26 9.89
N PHE A 148 -9.76 -5.98 10.31
CA PHE A 148 -10.82 -5.43 11.15
C PHE A 148 -10.29 -4.97 12.50
N GLU A 149 -9.43 -5.76 13.14
CA GLU A 149 -8.77 -5.41 14.39
C GLU A 149 -8.00 -4.09 14.23
N MET A 150 -7.23 -3.95 13.16
CA MET A 150 -6.48 -2.73 12.91
C MET A 150 -7.37 -1.51 12.68
N LEU A 151 -8.41 -1.64 11.83
CA LEU A 151 -9.36 -0.56 11.57
C LEU A 151 -10.09 -0.14 12.85
N PHE A 152 -10.49 -1.12 13.68
CA PHE A 152 -11.13 -0.87 14.95
C PHE A 152 -10.20 -0.17 15.95
N GLN A 153 -8.96 -0.63 16.08
CA GLN A 153 -7.97 0.00 16.96
C GLN A 153 -7.67 1.44 16.54
N VAL A 154 -7.57 1.71 15.24
CA VAL A 154 -7.35 3.08 14.74
C VAL A 154 -8.56 3.96 15.03
N ALA A 155 -9.78 3.50 14.73
CA ALA A 155 -10.99 4.25 15.03
C ALA A 155 -11.15 4.51 16.55
N ALA A 156 -10.81 3.54 17.39
CA ALA A 156 -10.85 3.68 18.84
C ALA A 156 -9.77 4.61 19.40
N ALA A 157 -8.67 4.83 18.66
CA ALA A 157 -7.54 5.65 19.10
C ALA A 157 -7.93 7.12 19.30
N ASP A 158 -8.89 7.61 18.52
CA ASP A 158 -9.37 8.99 18.59
C ASP A 158 -10.33 9.25 19.75
N GLY A 159 -10.84 8.20 20.43
CA GLY A 159 -11.52 8.33 21.72
C GLY A 159 -12.78 9.20 21.72
N VAL A 160 -13.30 9.59 20.55
CA VAL A 160 -14.58 10.28 20.42
C VAL A 160 -15.51 9.34 19.68
N ILE A 161 -16.20 8.48 20.44
CA ILE A 161 -17.61 8.26 20.13
C ILE A 161 -18.19 9.67 20.11
N HIS A 162 -18.51 10.18 18.92
CA HIS A 162 -19.19 11.46 18.82
C HIS A 162 -20.42 11.36 19.71
N SER A 163 -20.63 12.32 20.60
CA SER A 163 -21.83 12.45 21.44
C SER A 163 -23.15 12.60 20.65
N ALA A 164 -23.12 12.35 19.34
CA ALA A 164 -24.27 12.15 18.46
C ALA A 164 -24.66 10.66 18.31
N GLU A 165 -23.91 9.70 18.87
CA GLU A 165 -24.26 8.27 18.89
C GLU A 165 -24.99 7.84 20.18
N GLU A 166 -25.36 8.80 21.05
CA GLU A 166 -26.17 8.53 22.26
C GLU A 166 -27.67 8.81 22.12
N HIS A 167 -28.19 9.08 20.91
CA HIS A 167 -29.64 9.29 20.71
C HIS A 167 -30.20 8.64 19.44
#